data_AF-A0A328UL15-F1
#
_entry.id   AF-A0A328UL15-F1
#
_cell.length_a   1.000
_cell.length_b   1.000
_cell.length_c   1.000
_cell.angle_alpha   90.00
_cell.angle_beta   90.00
_cell.angle_gamma   90.00
#
_symmetry.space_group_name_H-M   'P 1'
#
loop_
_entity.id
_entity.type
_entity.pdbx_description
1 polymer ?
#
loop_
_entity_poly.entity_id
_entity_poly.type
_entity_poly.pdbx_seq_one_letter_code
_entity_poly.pdbx_strand_id
1 'polypeptide(L)'
;MENRKRNIQMKFYVTEEEKRLIDEKMKQLPIRQYGAYLRKMAIDGYILVVDRSDTKAYIRELQAVSRNINQIAKRANATGIIYKQDIEDIKKAVGEIWQLQRRTLLNQP
;
A
#
# COMPACT_ATOMS: atom_id res chain seq x y z
N MET A 1 -11.53 37.22 -23.59
CA MET A 1 -11.06 35.82 -23.52
C MET A 1 -10.01 35.50 -24.58
N GLU A 2 -9.77 36.40 -25.53
CA GLU A 2 -8.67 36.28 -26.51
C GLU A 2 -7.32 36.67 -25.88
N ASN A 3 -6.25 35.99 -26.30
CA ASN A 3 -4.83 36.21 -25.93
C ASN A 3 -4.40 35.87 -24.48
N ARG A 4 -4.88 34.76 -23.93
CA ARG A 4 -4.25 34.19 -22.71
C ARG A 4 -2.93 33.51 -23.07
N LYS A 5 -1.83 33.89 -22.39
CA LYS A 5 -0.53 33.17 -22.46
C LYS A 5 -0.64 31.67 -22.15
N ARG A 6 -1.66 31.27 -21.37
CA ARG A 6 -1.98 29.88 -21.00
C ARG A 6 -3.42 29.60 -21.44
N ASN A 7 -3.57 29.08 -22.66
CA ASN A 7 -4.86 28.89 -23.34
C ASN A 7 -5.41 27.44 -23.24
N ILE A 8 -4.58 26.45 -22.92
CA ILE A 8 -5.01 25.06 -22.74
C ILE A 8 -5.58 24.86 -21.33
N GLN A 9 -6.79 24.31 -21.23
CA GLN A 9 -7.45 24.00 -19.97
C GLN A 9 -7.30 22.51 -19.64
N MET A 10 -6.84 22.19 -18.42
CA MET A 10 -6.87 20.85 -17.86
C MET A 10 -7.93 20.80 -16.75
N LYS A 11 -8.78 19.77 -16.76
CA LYS A 11 -9.81 19.52 -15.73
C LYS A 11 -9.66 18.08 -15.24
N PHE A 12 -9.84 17.88 -13.94
CA PHE A 12 -9.92 16.56 -13.33
C PHE A 12 -10.91 16.61 -12.17
N TYR A 13 -11.53 15.49 -11.88
CA TYR A 13 -12.43 15.32 -10.75
C TYR A 13 -11.62 14.92 -9.52
N VAL A 14 -12.07 15.39 -8.36
CA VAL A 14 -11.54 15.03 -7.04
C VAL A 14 -12.69 14.77 -6.10
N THR A 15 -12.48 13.88 -5.15
CA THR A 15 -13.35 13.71 -3.99
C THR A 15 -13.17 14.88 -3.00
N GLU A 16 -14.08 15.00 -2.03
CA GLU A 16 -13.95 16.00 -0.96
C GLU A 16 -12.67 15.80 -0.14
N GLU A 17 -12.31 14.55 0.14
CA GLU A 17 -11.09 14.20 0.89
C GLU A 17 -9.84 14.59 0.09
N GLU A 18 -9.79 14.24 -1.19
CA GLU A 18 -8.67 14.61 -2.07
C GLU A 18 -8.52 16.13 -2.17
N LYS A 19 -9.63 16.86 -2.30
CA LYS A 19 -9.62 18.32 -2.31
C LYS A 19 -9.04 18.89 -1.00
N ARG A 20 -9.47 18.36 0.15
CA ARG A 20 -8.96 18.80 1.46
C ARG A 20 -7.45 18.59 1.57
N LEU A 21 -6.94 17.44 1.13
CA LEU A 21 -5.51 17.14 1.14
C LEU A 21 -4.73 18.07 0.21
N ILE A 22 -5.26 18.37 -0.98
CA ILE A 22 -4.67 19.34 -1.91
C ILE A 22 -4.60 20.73 -1.26
N ASP A 23 -5.65 21.15 -0.54
CA ASP A 23 -5.72 22.44 0.15
C ASP A 23 -4.67 22.55 1.26
N GLU A 24 -4.53 21.51 2.07
CA GLU A 24 -3.54 21.43 3.15
C GLU A 24 -2.11 21.47 2.59
N LYS A 25 -1.85 20.77 1.49
CA LYS A 25 -0.53 20.80 0.82
C LYS A 25 -0.23 22.15 0.17
N MET A 26 -1.22 22.78 -0.46
CA MET A 26 -1.05 24.09 -1.09
C MET A 26 -0.69 25.17 -0.04
N LYS A 27 -1.27 25.12 1.15
CA LYS A 27 -0.97 26.04 2.27
C LYS A 27 0.49 26.01 2.73
N GLN A 28 1.23 24.93 2.45
CA GLN A 28 2.65 24.79 2.81
C GLN A 28 3.55 25.65 1.90
N LEU A 29 3.02 26.13 0.78
CA LEU A 29 3.71 27.01 -0.15
C LEU A 29 3.05 28.39 -0.13
N PRO A 30 3.79 29.47 -0.44
CA PRO A 30 3.22 30.81 -0.58
C PRO A 30 2.42 30.96 -1.89
N ILE A 31 1.56 29.99 -2.22
CA ILE A 31 0.76 29.93 -3.45
C ILE A 31 -0.71 29.95 -3.07
N ARG A 32 -1.47 30.88 -3.66
CA ARG A 32 -2.90 31.06 -3.36
C ARG A 32 -3.85 30.56 -4.45
N GLN A 33 -3.31 30.14 -5.60
CA GLN A 33 -4.09 29.72 -6.76
C GLN A 33 -3.79 28.26 -7.13
N TYR A 34 -4.84 27.42 -7.20
CA TYR A 34 -4.72 26.02 -7.60
C TYR A 34 -3.99 25.83 -8.93
N GLY A 35 -4.31 26.64 -9.94
CA GLY A 35 -3.66 26.52 -11.24
C GLY A 35 -2.14 26.77 -11.15
N ALA A 36 -1.69 27.67 -10.28
CA ALA A 36 -0.26 27.90 -10.07
C ALA A 36 0.38 26.76 -9.27
N TYR A 37 -0.30 26.30 -8.21
CA TYR A 37 0.17 25.19 -7.38
C TYR A 37 0.30 23.89 -8.18
N LEU A 38 -0.76 23.47 -8.86
CA LEU A 38 -0.80 22.23 -9.62
C LEU A 38 0.19 22.24 -10.80
N ARG A 39 0.34 23.37 -11.51
CA ARG A 39 1.38 23.49 -12.55
C ARG A 39 2.78 23.39 -11.96
N LYS A 40 3.04 24.05 -10.83
CA LYS A 40 4.33 23.99 -10.16
C LYS A 40 4.66 22.56 -9.73
N MET A 41 3.70 21.87 -9.12
CA MET A 41 3.88 20.47 -8.72
C MET A 41 4.04 19.53 -9.91
N ALA A 42 3.33 19.76 -11.02
CA ALA A 42 3.42 18.93 -12.21
C ALA A 42 4.71 19.15 -13.03
N ILE A 43 5.34 20.32 -12.94
CA ILE A 43 6.55 20.67 -13.69
C ILE A 43 7.81 20.50 -12.83
N ASP A 44 7.80 21.05 -11.61
CA ASP A 44 8.98 21.12 -10.72
C ASP A 44 8.97 20.04 -9.63
N GLY A 45 7.87 19.31 -9.46
CA GLY A 45 7.74 18.31 -8.41
C GLY A 45 8.65 17.11 -8.64
N TYR A 46 9.29 16.63 -7.57
CA TYR A 46 10.02 15.37 -7.62
C TYR A 46 9.04 14.20 -7.62
N ILE A 47 9.19 13.29 -8.59
CA ILE A 47 8.47 12.03 -8.61
C ILE A 47 9.24 11.03 -7.73
N LEU A 48 8.76 10.84 -6.50
CA LEU A 48 9.26 9.79 -5.63
C LEU A 48 8.53 8.49 -5.96
N VAL A 49 9.17 7.64 -6.77
CA VAL A 49 8.73 6.26 -6.96
C VAL A 49 9.26 5.46 -5.78
N VAL A 50 8.44 5.31 -4.74
CA VAL A 50 8.73 4.37 -3.66
C VAL A 50 8.39 2.98 -4.17
N ASP A 51 9.40 2.21 -4.59
CA ASP A 51 9.18 0.81 -4.89
C ASP A 51 8.80 0.07 -3.61
N ARG A 52 7.58 -0.47 -3.60
CA ARG A 52 7.04 -1.32 -2.52
C ARG A 52 6.78 -2.73 -3.02
N SER A 53 7.39 -3.12 -4.14
CA SER A 53 7.29 -4.46 -4.73
C SER A 53 7.61 -5.54 -3.69
N ASP A 54 8.69 -5.35 -2.93
CA ASP A 54 9.12 -6.27 -1.87
C ASP A 54 8.11 -6.38 -0.73
N THR A 55 7.57 -5.24 -0.26
CA THR A 55 6.52 -5.24 0.78
C THR A 55 5.25 -5.94 0.28
N LYS A 56 4.86 -5.71 -0.98
CA LYS A 56 3.71 -6.39 -1.59
C LYS A 56 3.95 -7.89 -1.74
N ALA A 57 5.15 -8.30 -2.14
CA ALA A 57 5.52 -9.71 -2.24
C ALA A 57 5.47 -10.40 -0.87
N TYR A 58 6.04 -9.76 0.16
CA TYR A 58 5.97 -10.23 1.54
C TYR A 58 4.52 -10.42 2.03
N ILE A 59 3.64 -9.45 1.78
CA ILE A 59 2.21 -9.56 2.16
C ILE A 59 1.54 -10.75 1.47
N ARG A 60 1.83 -11.00 0.18
CA ARG A 60 1.25 -12.16 -0.53
C ARG A 60 1.67 -13.48 0.08
N GLU A 61 2.95 -13.63 0.41
CA GLU A 61 3.47 -14.83 1.06
C GLU A 61 2.85 -15.03 2.45
N LEU A 62 2.75 -13.97 3.25
CA LEU A 62 2.09 -14.02 4.56
C LEU A 62 0.62 -14.46 4.45
N GLN A 63 -0.11 -13.93 3.46
CA GLN A 63 -1.50 -14.34 3.20
C GLN A 63 -1.61 -15.83 2.83
N ALA A 64 -0.62 -16.39 2.12
CA ALA A 64 -0.60 -17.82 1.82
C ALA A 64 -0.50 -18.65 3.10
N VAL A 65 0.40 -18.27 4.02
CA VAL A 65 0.52 -18.93 5.30
C VAL A 65 -0.76 -18.79 6.14
N SER A 66 -1.36 -17.59 6.20
CA SER A 66 -2.63 -17.37 6.90
C SER A 66 -3.76 -18.24 6.34
N ARG A 67 -3.83 -18.45 5.03
CA ARG A 67 -4.80 -19.36 4.40
C ARG A 67 -4.60 -20.80 4.85
N ASN A 68 -3.35 -21.28 4.90
CA ASN A 68 -3.04 -22.64 5.36
C ASN A 68 -3.47 -22.84 6.83
N ILE A 69 -3.15 -21.89 7.71
CA ILE A 69 -3.58 -21.92 9.12
C ILE A 69 -5.11 -21.96 9.22
N ASN A 70 -5.81 -21.14 8.44
CA ASN A 70 -7.27 -21.12 8.45
C ASN A 70 -7.91 -22.43 7.98
N GLN A 71 -7.27 -23.14 7.03
CA GLN A 71 -7.72 -24.47 6.61
C GLN A 71 -7.60 -25.49 7.75
N ILE A 72 -6.50 -25.45 8.49
CA ILE A 72 -6.29 -26.32 9.67
C ILE A 72 -7.34 -26.02 10.74
N ALA A 73 -7.60 -24.73 11.01
CA ALA A 73 -8.63 -24.31 11.97
C ALA A 73 -10.03 -24.80 11.55
N LYS A 74 -10.39 -24.68 10.27
CA LYS A 74 -11.67 -25.21 9.74
C LYS A 74 -11.76 -26.73 9.87
N ARG A 75 -10.69 -27.46 9.57
CA ARG A 75 -10.64 -28.92 9.70
C ARG A 75 -10.84 -29.35 11.15
N ALA A 76 -10.08 -28.76 12.08
CA ALA A 76 -10.20 -29.03 13.51
C ALA A 76 -11.59 -28.70 14.07
N ASN A 77 -12.19 -27.58 13.64
CA ASN A 77 -13.54 -27.20 14.05
C ASN A 77 -14.62 -28.13 13.48
N ALA A 78 -14.40 -28.72 12.30
CA ALA A 78 -15.36 -29.63 11.68
C ALA A 78 -15.34 -31.04 12.30
N THR A 79 -14.15 -31.55 12.67
CA THR A 79 -13.99 -32.89 13.25
C THR A 79 -14.12 -32.92 14.77
N GLY A 80 -13.96 -31.77 15.45
CA GLY A 80 -13.88 -31.69 16.91
C GLY A 80 -12.65 -32.40 17.50
N ILE A 81 -11.75 -32.88 16.64
CA ILE A 81 -10.55 -33.66 16.98
C ILE A 81 -9.38 -32.99 16.28
N ILE A 82 -8.38 -32.60 17.08
CA ILE A 82 -7.11 -32.08 16.56
C ILE A 82 -6.17 -33.27 16.37
N TYR A 83 -5.77 -33.51 15.13
CA TYR A 83 -4.80 -34.55 14.82
C TYR A 83 -3.38 -34.05 15.08
N LYS A 84 -2.46 -34.97 15.39
CA LYS A 84 -1.04 -34.63 15.52
C LYS A 84 -0.49 -33.96 14.24
N GLN A 85 -1.02 -34.34 13.08
CA GLN A 85 -0.70 -33.73 11.80
C GLN A 85 -1.11 -32.24 11.74
N ASP A 86 -2.26 -31.86 12.30
CA ASP A 86 -2.69 -30.44 12.37
C ASP A 86 -1.67 -29.59 13.15
N ILE A 87 -1.13 -30.15 14.24
CA ILE A 87 -0.13 -29.49 15.08
C ILE A 87 1.21 -29.36 14.34
N GLU A 88 1.63 -30.39 13.60
CA GLU A 88 2.84 -30.34 12.77
C GLU A 88 2.70 -29.32 11.63
N ASP A 89 1.55 -29.28 10.97
CA ASP A 89 1.25 -28.33 9.90
C ASP A 89 1.26 -26.87 10.42
N ILE A 90 0.71 -26.61 11.62
CA ILE A 90 0.78 -25.30 12.27
C ILE A 90 2.23 -24.93 12.62
N LYS A 91 3.00 -25.84 13.20
CA LYS A 91 4.41 -25.59 13.54
C LYS A 91 5.23 -25.23 12.29
N LYS A 92 4.96 -25.90 11.17
CA LYS A 92 5.57 -25.60 9.88
C LYS A 92 5.19 -24.21 9.38
N ALA A 93 3.90 -23.87 9.39
CA ALA A 93 3.40 -22.55 9.01
C ALA A 93 4.02 -21.41 9.84
N VAL A 94 4.13 -21.60 11.15
CA VAL A 94 4.81 -20.63 12.05
C VAL A 94 6.31 -20.52 11.70
N GLY A 95 6.97 -21.63 11.37
CA GLY A 95 8.35 -21.64 10.89
C GLY A 95 8.52 -20.85 9.58
N GLU A 96 7.60 -20.99 8.64
CA GLU A 96 7.58 -20.24 7.37
C GLU A 96 7.43 -18.73 7.62
N ILE A 97 6.55 -18.32 8.54
CA ILE A 97 6.42 -16.90 8.96
C ILE A 97 7.73 -16.37 9.52
N TRP A 98 8.41 -17.15 10.36
CA TRP A 98 9.67 -16.72 10.97
C TRP A 98 10.79 -16.52 9.94
N GLN A 99 10.88 -17.40 8.94
CA GLN A 99 11.84 -17.25 7.84
C GLN A 99 11.51 -16.04 6.96
N LEU A 100 10.22 -15.83 6.66
CA LEU A 100 9.72 -14.67 5.92
C LEU A 100 10.05 -13.35 6.63
N GLN A 101 9.85 -13.27 7.95
CA GLN A 101 10.19 -12.09 8.75
C GLN A 101 11.69 -11.82 8.74
N ARG A 102 12.54 -12.83 8.98
CA ARG A 102 14.00 -12.64 8.93
C ARG A 102 14.47 -12.12 7.58
N ARG A 103 14.02 -12.73 6.49
CA ARG A 103 14.38 -12.30 5.12
C ARG A 103 13.97 -10.84 4.87
N THR A 104 12.80 -10.45 5.36
CA THR A 104 12.29 -9.09 5.17
C THR A 104 13.08 -8.06 5.98
N LEU A 105 13.46 -8.38 7.22
CA LEU A 105 14.25 -7.49 8.08
C LEU A 105 15.71 -7.36 7.61
N LEU A 106 16.29 -8.42 7.04
CA LEU A 106 17.67 -8.42 6.53
C LEU A 106 17.82 -7.67 5.20
N ASN A 107 16.73 -7.49 4.46
CA ASN A 107 16.71 -6.81 3.16
C ASN A 107 16.18 -5.37 3.25
N GLN A 108 15.97 -4.82 4.45
CA GLN A 108 15.64 -3.40 4.61
C GLN A 108 16.90 -2.54 4.41
N PRO A 109 16.84 -1.47 3.58
CA PRO A 109 17.94 -0.51 3.44
C PRO A 109 18.15 0.33 4.69
#